data_AF-A0A951H8M1-F1
#
_entry.id   AF-A0A951H8M1-F1
#
_cell.length_a   1.000
_cell.length_b   1.000
_cell.length_c   1.000
_cell.angle_alpha   90.00
_cell.angle_beta   90.00
_cell.angle_gamma   90.00
#
_symmetry.space_group_name_H-M   'P 1'
#
loop_
_entity.id
_entity.type
_entity.pdbx_description
1 polymer ?
#
loop_
_entity_poly.entity_id
_entity_poly.type
_entity_poly.pdbx_seq_one_letter_code
_entity_poly.pdbx_strand_id
1 'polypeptide(L)'
;MAQLRLFPPPRWWFVLLGLSSLLSGCGVVMRRVIVPFTGSMALQMPAALKTPGVKVGAAMVTKSVFIQGLQVGRVSDMATGQLDPAPAVQLGIAGANGAVFTNTQGVVQSAVTFAVKGDHVNIIDVEHDGVCEFLNRGSWSSEPWLLDHSGQVLWRYQGAAAADDTAPTTIRGTGKLDFVIGHNGRGGVTMFDAKGVSVWNRSDRNVWHVETLDPNNDGHSLIVHSNAGGRITVRDAQGQLLSRAKAPFYFDEFAVCHWPTATGPQYLMGSANGSIWIVDVNGTTIKNLTTPTVVNSASLTTPGSS
;
A
#
# COMPACT_ATOMS: atom_id res chain seq x y z
N MET A 1 -10.82 38.26 -56.76
CA MET A 1 -11.39 37.79 -55.48
C MET A 1 -12.63 36.96 -55.79
N ALA A 2 -12.53 35.63 -55.74
CA ALA A 2 -13.68 34.74 -55.97
C ALA A 2 -14.35 34.44 -54.62
N GLN A 3 -15.60 34.85 -54.46
CA GLN A 3 -16.41 34.51 -53.28
C GLN A 3 -16.82 33.04 -53.35
N LEU A 4 -16.27 32.22 -52.45
CA LEU A 4 -16.75 30.85 -52.22
C LEU A 4 -18.15 30.93 -51.61
N ARG A 5 -19.16 30.50 -52.37
CA ARG A 5 -20.51 30.30 -51.84
C ARG A 5 -20.55 28.94 -51.14
N LEU A 6 -20.54 28.96 -49.81
CA LEU A 6 -20.82 27.78 -49.00
C LEU A 6 -22.31 27.46 -49.12
N PHE A 7 -22.61 26.29 -49.66
CA PHE A 7 -23.97 25.77 -49.68
C PHE A 7 -24.34 25.28 -48.26
N PRO A 8 -25.57 25.57 -47.80
CA PRO A 8 -26.03 25.07 -46.50
C PRO A 8 -26.04 23.53 -46.53
N PRO A 9 -25.59 22.87 -45.44
CA PRO A 9 -25.60 21.42 -45.38
C PRO A 9 -27.02 20.90 -45.55
N PRO A 10 -27.21 19.81 -46.29
CA PRO A 10 -28.53 19.28 -46.55
C PRO A 10 -29.17 18.76 -45.26
N ARG A 11 -30.48 18.96 -45.11
CA ARG A 11 -31.24 18.74 -43.86
C ARG A 11 -31.08 17.33 -43.24
N TRP A 12 -30.66 16.33 -44.02
CA TRP A 12 -30.41 14.97 -43.53
C TRP A 12 -29.13 14.82 -42.70
N TRP A 13 -28.20 15.78 -42.72
CA TRP A 13 -27.01 15.78 -41.87
C TRP A 13 -27.33 15.86 -40.37
N PHE A 14 -28.35 16.64 -39.99
CA PHE A 14 -28.78 16.76 -38.60
C PHE A 14 -29.45 15.48 -38.07
N VAL A 15 -30.07 14.69 -38.96
CA VAL A 15 -30.69 13.40 -38.60
C VAL A 15 -29.62 12.34 -38.33
N LEU A 16 -28.54 12.30 -39.12
CA LEU A 16 -27.42 11.39 -38.91
C LEU A 16 -26.63 11.71 -37.63
N LEU A 17 -26.42 13.00 -37.32
CA LEU A 17 -25.80 13.43 -36.07
C LEU A 17 -26.65 13.08 -34.84
N GLY A 18 -27.98 13.25 -34.92
CA GLY A 18 -28.89 12.86 -33.84
C GLY A 18 -28.90 11.35 -33.55
N LEU A 19 -28.90 10.52 -34.60
CA LEU A 19 -28.86 9.06 -34.48
C LEU A 19 -27.52 8.54 -33.93
N SER A 20 -26.39 9.16 -34.28
CA SER A 20 -25.09 8.75 -33.72
C SER A 20 -24.97 9.07 -32.23
N SER A 21 -25.53 10.20 -31.77
CA SER A 21 -25.59 10.56 -30.34
C SER A 21 -26.50 9.64 -29.52
N LEU A 22 -27.60 9.15 -30.10
CA LEU A 22 -28.51 8.19 -29.44
C LEU A 22 -27.88 6.80 -29.31
N LEU A 23 -27.20 6.31 -30.34
CA LEU A 23 -26.53 5.00 -30.32
C LEU A 23 -25.30 4.98 -29.38
N SER A 24 -24.54 6.07 -29.32
CA SER A 24 -23.42 6.21 -28.38
C SER A 24 -23.90 6.35 -26.93
N GLY A 25 -24.99 7.09 -26.68
CA GLY A 25 -25.64 7.17 -25.37
C GLY A 25 -26.17 5.82 -24.88
N CYS A 26 -26.89 5.07 -25.73
CA CYS A 26 -27.40 3.74 -25.38
C CYS A 26 -26.28 2.72 -25.15
N GLY A 27 -25.17 2.79 -25.89
CA GLY A 27 -24.01 1.91 -25.69
C GLY A 27 -23.33 2.12 -24.33
N VAL A 28 -23.18 3.37 -23.89
CA VAL A 28 -22.61 3.70 -22.56
C VAL A 28 -23.55 3.28 -21.43
N VAL A 29 -24.87 3.47 -21.60
CA VAL A 29 -25.87 3.05 -20.60
C VAL A 29 -25.98 1.52 -20.55
N MET A 30 -26.04 0.81 -21.68
CA MET A 30 -26.04 -0.66 -21.67
C MET A 30 -24.75 -1.22 -21.07
N ARG A 31 -23.58 -0.65 -21.37
CA ARG A 31 -22.31 -1.12 -20.79
C ARG A 31 -22.23 -0.89 -19.28
N ARG A 32 -22.83 0.19 -18.76
CA ARG A 32 -22.87 0.45 -17.31
C ARG A 32 -23.98 -0.30 -16.56
N VAL A 33 -25.10 -0.59 -17.23
CA VAL A 33 -26.28 -1.22 -16.57
C VAL A 33 -26.29 -2.74 -16.74
N ILE A 34 -25.80 -3.28 -17.86
CA ILE A 34 -25.89 -4.72 -18.17
C ILE A 34 -24.59 -5.47 -17.77
N VAL A 35 -23.42 -4.82 -17.79
CA VAL A 35 -22.14 -5.48 -17.47
C VAL A 35 -21.83 -5.67 -15.97
N PRO A 36 -22.48 -5.03 -14.95
CA PRO A 36 -22.10 -5.33 -13.57
C PRO A 36 -22.66 -6.67 -13.04
N PHE A 37 -23.33 -7.48 -13.87
CA PHE A 37 -24.02 -8.69 -13.44
C PHE A 37 -23.50 -10.01 -14.03
N THR A 38 -22.31 -10.04 -14.64
CA THR A 38 -21.54 -11.29 -14.64
C THR A 38 -20.97 -11.46 -13.25
N GLY A 39 -21.77 -12.10 -12.39
CA GLY A 39 -21.46 -12.29 -10.97
C GLY A 39 -20.01 -12.70 -10.82
N SER A 40 -19.23 -11.84 -10.16
CA SER A 40 -17.98 -12.25 -9.57
C SER A 40 -18.31 -13.52 -8.80
N MET A 41 -17.75 -14.66 -9.21
CA MET A 41 -17.84 -15.86 -8.39
C MET A 41 -17.13 -15.49 -7.10
N ALA A 42 -17.90 -15.03 -6.12
CA ALA A 42 -17.38 -14.77 -4.80
C ALA A 42 -16.75 -16.09 -4.37
N LEU A 43 -15.42 -16.11 -4.29
CA LEU A 43 -14.67 -17.27 -3.85
C LEU A 43 -15.24 -17.63 -2.49
N GLN A 44 -16.08 -18.67 -2.44
CA GLN A 44 -16.64 -19.11 -1.19
C GLN A 44 -15.50 -19.74 -0.40
N MET A 45 -15.19 -19.13 0.74
CA MET A 45 -14.21 -19.67 1.65
C MET A 45 -14.59 -21.13 2.00
N PRO A 46 -13.72 -22.11 1.69
CA PRO A 46 -13.99 -23.51 2.00
C PRO A 46 -14.37 -23.68 3.47
N ALA A 47 -15.30 -24.58 3.77
CA ALA A 47 -15.77 -24.81 5.15
C ALA A 47 -14.61 -25.07 6.13
N ALA A 48 -13.55 -25.74 5.66
CA ALA A 48 -12.34 -26.03 6.44
C ALA A 48 -11.53 -24.79 6.86
N LEU A 49 -11.73 -23.64 6.20
CA LEU A 49 -11.07 -22.36 6.51
C LEU A 49 -11.97 -21.41 7.32
N LYS A 50 -13.23 -21.75 7.59
CA LYS A 50 -14.16 -20.91 8.38
C LYS A 50 -13.80 -20.85 9.87
N THR A 51 -13.04 -21.82 10.36
CA THR A 51 -12.57 -21.85 11.74
C THR A 51 -11.11 -21.43 11.78
N PRO A 52 -10.75 -20.34 12.49
CA PRO A 52 -9.37 -19.92 12.63
C PRO A 52 -8.52 -21.04 13.25
N GLY A 53 -7.37 -21.33 12.65
CA GLY A 53 -6.44 -22.33 13.17
C GLY A 53 -5.24 -22.55 12.25
N VAL A 54 -4.18 -23.16 12.80
CA VAL A 54 -3.01 -23.56 12.01
C VAL A 54 -3.29 -24.94 11.42
N LYS A 55 -3.22 -25.05 10.10
CA LYS A 55 -3.27 -26.33 9.39
C LYS A 55 -1.85 -26.70 8.96
N VAL A 56 -1.42 -27.93 9.22
CA VAL A 56 -0.07 -28.41 8.91
C VAL A 56 -0.17 -29.59 7.94
N GLY A 57 0.73 -29.64 6.94
CA GLY A 57 0.87 -30.78 6.03
C GLY A 57 1.08 -30.36 4.58
N ALA A 58 1.94 -31.10 3.86
CA ALA A 58 2.29 -30.85 2.45
C ALA A 58 1.09 -30.96 1.48
N ALA A 59 0.00 -31.62 1.90
CA ALA A 59 -1.21 -31.79 1.10
C ALA A 59 -2.19 -30.60 1.19
N MET A 60 -1.93 -29.60 2.05
CA MET A 60 -2.88 -28.50 2.28
C MET A 60 -2.72 -27.33 1.30
N VAL A 61 -1.52 -27.14 0.74
CA VAL A 61 -1.23 -26.06 -0.21
C VAL A 61 -0.39 -26.60 -1.35
N THR A 62 -0.81 -26.32 -2.59
CA THR A 62 0.01 -26.56 -3.78
C THR A 62 0.73 -25.27 -4.13
N LYS A 63 2.06 -25.35 -4.28
CA LYS A 63 2.85 -24.24 -4.81
C LYS A 63 3.02 -24.40 -6.31
N SER A 64 2.58 -23.42 -7.07
CA SER A 64 2.85 -23.29 -8.50
C SER A 64 3.48 -21.93 -8.79
N VAL A 65 4.21 -21.84 -9.89
CA VAL A 65 4.69 -20.56 -10.40
C VAL A 65 3.48 -19.83 -10.98
N PHE A 66 3.13 -18.68 -10.40
CA PHE A 66 2.05 -17.84 -10.91
C PHE A 66 2.53 -17.02 -12.12
N ILE A 67 3.67 -16.33 -11.98
CA ILE A 67 4.33 -15.54 -13.02
C ILE A 67 5.84 -15.76 -12.92
N GLN A 68 6.52 -15.74 -14.06
CA GLN A 68 7.98 -15.70 -14.14
C GLN A 68 8.40 -14.48 -14.96
N GLY A 69 9.12 -13.54 -14.33
CA GLY A 69 9.64 -12.34 -14.98
C GLY A 69 10.79 -11.75 -14.19
N LEU A 70 11.96 -11.58 -14.83
CA LEU A 70 13.18 -11.12 -14.16
C LEU A 70 13.19 -9.61 -13.90
N GLN A 71 12.31 -8.85 -14.57
CA GLN A 71 12.32 -7.39 -14.56
C GLN A 71 11.93 -6.76 -13.22
N VAL A 72 11.18 -7.47 -12.37
CA VAL A 72 10.71 -6.94 -11.06
C VAL A 72 11.83 -6.97 -10.01
N GLY A 73 12.80 -7.88 -10.14
CA GLY A 73 13.81 -8.12 -9.11
C GLY A 73 13.25 -8.85 -7.89
N ARG A 74 13.79 -8.57 -6.70
CA ARG A 74 13.27 -9.13 -5.44
C ARG A 74 11.93 -8.46 -5.12
N VAL A 75 10.86 -9.25 -5.13
CA VAL A 75 9.50 -8.78 -4.78
C VAL A 75 9.47 -8.36 -3.32
N SER A 76 8.95 -7.17 -3.06
CA SER A 76 8.75 -6.62 -1.72
C SER A 76 7.29 -6.31 -1.43
N ASP A 77 6.46 -6.15 -2.46
CA ASP A 77 5.04 -5.85 -2.26
C ASP A 77 4.14 -6.42 -3.37
N MET A 78 2.90 -6.71 -2.98
CA MET A 78 1.83 -7.15 -3.85
C MET A 78 0.52 -6.50 -3.40
N ALA A 79 -0.15 -5.82 -4.31
CA ALA A 79 -1.41 -5.14 -4.06
C ALA A 79 -2.46 -5.56 -5.09
N THR A 80 -3.74 -5.52 -4.70
CA THR A 80 -4.86 -5.71 -5.62
C THR A 80 -5.74 -4.48 -5.62
N GLY A 81 -6.14 -4.01 -6.80
CA GLY A 81 -6.98 -2.81 -6.93
C GLY A 81 -7.00 -2.27 -8.36
N GLN A 82 -7.50 -1.04 -8.51
CA GLN A 82 -7.21 -0.22 -9.69
C GLN A 82 -5.87 0.46 -9.40
N LEU A 83 -4.79 -0.09 -9.97
CA LEU A 83 -3.42 0.35 -9.72
C LEU A 83 -2.77 0.99 -10.96
N ASP A 84 -3.35 0.68 -12.12
CA ASP A 84 -3.04 1.24 -13.42
C ASP A 84 -4.31 1.97 -13.87
N PRO A 85 -4.21 3.12 -14.56
CA PRO A 85 -5.37 3.82 -15.14
C PRO A 85 -6.27 2.97 -16.06
N ALA A 86 -5.90 1.72 -16.36
CA ALA A 86 -6.79 0.72 -16.94
C ALA A 86 -7.97 0.35 -15.99
N PRO A 87 -9.24 0.36 -16.47
CA PRO A 87 -10.44 0.22 -15.61
C PRO A 87 -10.74 -1.21 -15.12
N ALA A 88 -9.74 -2.00 -14.75
CA ALA A 88 -9.90 -3.38 -14.27
C ALA A 88 -9.18 -3.60 -12.94
N VAL A 89 -9.71 -4.49 -12.10
CA VAL A 89 -8.98 -4.96 -10.92
C VAL A 89 -7.77 -5.75 -11.38
N GLN A 90 -6.60 -5.35 -10.89
CA GLN A 90 -5.32 -5.94 -11.19
C GLN A 90 -4.67 -6.49 -9.92
N LEU A 91 -3.74 -7.43 -10.10
CA LEU A 91 -2.70 -7.74 -9.13
C LEU A 91 -1.43 -6.99 -9.57
N GLY A 92 -1.03 -6.00 -8.78
CA GLY A 92 0.26 -5.33 -8.90
C GLY A 92 1.31 -6.08 -8.07
N ILE A 93 2.50 -6.27 -8.65
CA ILE A 93 3.64 -6.92 -8.01
C ILE A 93 4.83 -6.00 -8.19
N ALA A 94 5.37 -5.46 -7.10
CA ALA A 94 6.51 -4.56 -7.11
C ALA A 94 7.72 -5.18 -6.41
N GLY A 95 8.91 -4.82 -6.89
CA GLY A 95 10.16 -5.25 -6.32
C GLY A 95 11.30 -4.28 -6.60
N ALA A 96 12.53 -4.73 -6.31
CA ALA A 96 13.71 -3.88 -6.33
C ALA A 96 14.00 -3.15 -7.67
N ASN A 97 13.53 -3.65 -8.80
CA ASN A 97 13.88 -3.13 -10.13
C ASN A 97 12.69 -2.60 -10.95
N GLY A 98 11.46 -2.89 -10.53
CA GLY A 98 10.28 -2.58 -11.32
C GLY A 98 9.01 -3.15 -10.73
N ALA A 99 7.93 -3.03 -11.49
CA ALA A 99 6.62 -3.59 -11.18
C ALA A 99 5.98 -4.27 -12.40
N VAL A 100 5.08 -5.20 -12.15
CA VAL A 100 4.20 -5.78 -13.17
C VAL A 100 2.76 -5.78 -12.68
N PHE A 101 1.83 -5.59 -13.60
CA PHE A 101 0.40 -5.63 -13.32
C PHE A 101 -0.24 -6.74 -14.13
N THR A 102 -1.02 -7.59 -13.46
CA THR A 102 -1.65 -8.74 -14.10
C THR A 102 -3.14 -8.78 -13.85
N ASN A 103 -3.86 -9.45 -14.74
CA ASN A 103 -5.23 -9.86 -14.44
C ASN A 103 -5.27 -11.01 -13.42
N THR A 104 -6.47 -11.46 -13.08
CA THR A 104 -6.68 -12.55 -12.11
C THR A 104 -6.22 -13.93 -12.61
N GLN A 105 -5.89 -14.06 -13.90
CA GLN A 105 -5.32 -15.25 -14.51
C GLN A 105 -3.78 -15.21 -14.57
N GLY A 106 -3.13 -14.15 -14.05
CA GLY A 106 -1.68 -13.98 -14.08
C GLY A 106 -1.13 -13.54 -15.44
N VAL A 107 -1.99 -13.12 -16.37
CA VAL A 107 -1.55 -12.53 -17.64
C VAL A 107 -1.08 -11.12 -17.38
N VAL A 108 0.19 -10.84 -17.70
CA VAL A 108 0.79 -9.50 -17.59
C VAL A 108 0.11 -8.55 -18.57
N GLN A 109 -0.42 -7.44 -18.04
CA GLN A 109 -1.08 -6.38 -18.80
C GLN A 109 -0.13 -5.21 -19.05
N SER A 110 0.68 -4.85 -18.06
CA SER A 110 1.68 -3.78 -18.13
C SER A 110 2.86 -4.10 -17.21
N ALA A 111 3.99 -3.44 -17.46
CA ALA A 111 5.21 -3.58 -16.69
C ALA A 111 5.94 -2.23 -16.65
N VAL A 112 6.54 -1.92 -15.51
CA VAL A 112 7.25 -0.68 -15.23
C VAL A 112 8.69 -1.01 -14.84
N THR A 113 9.65 -0.32 -15.44
CA THR A 113 11.06 -0.36 -15.01
C THR A 113 11.34 0.88 -14.20
N PHE A 114 11.93 0.72 -13.01
CA PHE A 114 12.21 1.86 -12.14
C PHE A 114 13.49 2.58 -12.58
N ALA A 115 13.45 3.91 -12.54
CA ALA A 115 14.61 4.77 -12.81
C ALA A 115 15.72 4.60 -11.76
N VAL A 116 15.38 4.13 -10.57
CA VAL A 116 16.29 3.82 -9.47
C VAL A 116 15.92 2.47 -8.84
N LYS A 117 16.91 1.77 -8.32
CA LYS A 117 16.68 0.49 -7.61
C LYS A 117 16.24 0.73 -6.18
N GLY A 118 15.36 -0.14 -5.70
CA GLY A 118 14.83 -0.12 -4.33
C GLY A 118 15.22 -1.35 -3.55
N ASP A 119 15.01 -1.29 -2.24
CA ASP A 119 15.25 -2.40 -1.33
C ASP A 119 13.90 -2.95 -0.82
N HIS A 120 13.03 -2.06 -0.37
CA HIS A 120 11.68 -2.37 0.11
C HIS A 120 10.68 -1.42 -0.55
N VAL A 121 10.17 -1.81 -1.71
CA VAL A 121 9.23 -1.01 -2.50
C VAL A 121 7.79 -1.41 -2.17
N ASN A 122 6.97 -0.44 -1.78
CA ASN A 122 5.52 -0.57 -1.68
C ASN A 122 4.80 0.03 -2.88
N ILE A 123 3.65 -0.54 -3.22
CA ILE A 123 2.67 0.02 -4.15
C ILE A 123 1.70 0.85 -3.33
N ILE A 124 1.62 2.16 -3.59
CA ILE A 124 0.72 3.09 -2.89
C ILE A 124 -0.02 3.96 -3.90
N ASP A 125 -1.09 4.62 -3.48
CA ASP A 125 -1.78 5.65 -4.26
C ASP A 125 -1.77 6.94 -3.42
N VAL A 126 -0.91 7.88 -3.80
CA VAL A 126 -0.61 9.10 -3.04
C VAL A 126 -1.75 10.09 -3.08
N GLU A 127 -2.55 10.11 -4.16
CA GLU A 127 -3.64 11.06 -4.38
C GLU A 127 -5.03 10.45 -4.22
N HIS A 128 -5.12 9.13 -4.05
CA HIS A 128 -6.37 8.38 -4.13
C HIS A 128 -7.07 8.57 -5.49
N ASP A 129 -6.31 8.61 -6.58
CA ASP A 129 -6.83 8.80 -7.95
C ASP A 129 -6.93 7.50 -8.76
N GLY A 130 -6.54 6.37 -8.17
CA GLY A 130 -6.53 5.05 -8.79
C GLY A 130 -5.30 4.78 -9.66
N VAL A 131 -4.31 5.66 -9.63
CA VAL A 131 -3.00 5.47 -10.26
C VAL A 131 -1.98 5.25 -9.15
N CYS A 132 -1.25 4.13 -9.19
CA CYS A 132 -0.29 3.85 -8.13
C CYS A 132 1.09 4.49 -8.37
N GLU A 133 1.73 4.87 -7.28
CA GLU A 133 3.14 5.19 -7.14
C GLU A 133 3.91 4.03 -6.50
N PHE A 134 5.24 4.17 -6.49
CA PHE A 134 6.15 3.22 -5.87
C PHE A 134 6.99 3.90 -4.79
N LEU A 135 6.78 3.52 -3.54
CA LEU A 135 7.54 4.04 -2.39
C LEU A 135 8.61 3.04 -1.99
N ASN A 136 9.89 3.38 -2.15
CA ASN A 136 10.93 2.68 -1.41
C ASN A 136 10.94 3.19 0.02
N ARG A 137 10.60 2.32 0.98
CA ARG A 137 10.58 2.66 2.41
C ARG A 137 11.97 3.05 2.93
N GLY A 138 13.01 2.64 2.22
CA GLY A 138 14.40 2.81 2.63
C GLY A 138 14.89 1.67 3.52
N SER A 139 16.18 1.71 3.80
CA SER A 139 16.89 0.85 4.73
C SER A 139 18.25 1.49 5.04
N TRP A 140 19.03 0.88 5.94
CA TRP A 140 20.42 1.29 6.19
C TRP A 140 21.23 1.52 4.90
N SER A 141 20.96 0.76 3.85
CA SER A 141 21.70 0.79 2.59
C SER A 141 20.99 1.47 1.43
N SER A 142 19.77 1.95 1.64
CA SER A 142 18.92 2.51 0.57
C SER A 142 18.13 3.70 1.11
N GLU A 143 18.28 4.88 0.51
CA GLU A 143 17.47 6.02 0.92
C GLU A 143 16.01 5.92 0.44
N PRO A 144 15.05 6.50 1.19
CA PRO A 144 13.67 6.56 0.77
C PRO A 144 13.50 7.39 -0.50
N TRP A 145 12.60 6.93 -1.35
CA TRP A 145 12.21 7.65 -2.57
C TRP A 145 10.79 7.29 -2.95
N LEU A 146 10.19 8.16 -3.78
CA LEU A 146 8.90 7.94 -4.41
C LEU A 146 9.07 8.02 -5.91
N LEU A 147 8.51 7.06 -6.64
CA LEU A 147 8.37 7.09 -8.09
C LEU A 147 6.93 7.29 -8.49
N ASP A 148 6.72 7.95 -9.62
CA ASP A 148 5.44 7.95 -10.30
C ASP A 148 5.12 6.56 -10.89
N HIS A 149 3.91 6.42 -11.43
CA HIS A 149 3.44 5.20 -12.09
C HIS A 149 4.32 4.75 -13.27
N SER A 150 5.06 5.66 -13.90
CA SER A 150 5.99 5.34 -14.99
C SER A 150 7.38 4.93 -14.51
N GLY A 151 7.60 4.90 -13.19
CA GLY A 151 8.85 4.55 -12.56
C GLY A 151 9.87 5.70 -12.52
N GLN A 152 9.46 6.94 -12.75
CA GLN A 152 10.34 8.12 -12.65
C GLN A 152 10.31 8.72 -11.24
N VAL A 153 11.43 9.27 -10.79
CA VAL A 153 11.57 9.82 -9.43
C VAL A 153 10.73 11.10 -9.27
N LEU A 154 9.77 11.07 -8.34
CA LEU A 154 9.03 12.24 -7.88
C LEU A 154 9.81 13.00 -6.81
N TRP A 155 10.32 12.29 -5.81
CA TRP A 155 11.24 12.82 -4.82
C TRP A 155 12.14 11.72 -4.25
N ARG A 156 13.26 12.15 -3.66
CA ARG A 156 14.24 11.28 -3.03
C ARG A 156 14.77 11.98 -1.79
N TYR A 157 14.87 11.24 -0.69
CA TYR A 157 15.40 11.79 0.56
C TYR A 157 16.90 12.06 0.41
N GLN A 158 17.31 13.30 0.73
CA GLN A 158 18.70 13.76 0.62
C GLN A 158 19.30 14.17 1.98
N GLY A 159 18.70 13.73 3.09
CA GLY A 159 19.18 14.10 4.41
C GLY A 159 20.43 13.34 4.83
N ALA A 160 21.14 13.89 5.83
CA ALA A 160 22.42 13.36 6.29
C ALA A 160 22.30 12.10 7.16
N ALA A 161 21.17 11.93 7.86
CA ALA A 161 20.92 10.73 8.64
C ALA A 161 20.37 9.63 7.74
N ALA A 162 20.93 8.43 7.81
CA ALA A 162 20.39 7.26 7.12
C ALA A 162 18.96 6.98 7.62
N ALA A 163 18.04 6.69 6.70
CA ALA A 163 16.72 6.23 7.07
C ALA A 163 16.78 4.71 7.29
N ASP A 164 16.18 4.23 8.37
CA ASP A 164 15.98 2.79 8.56
C ASP A 164 14.63 2.36 7.96
N ASP A 165 13.61 3.23 7.96
CA ASP A 165 12.28 2.93 7.41
C ASP A 165 11.44 4.19 7.11
N THR A 166 10.42 4.05 6.26
CA THR A 166 9.46 5.11 5.90
C THR A 166 8.05 4.56 5.77
N ALA A 167 7.08 5.23 6.40
CA ALA A 167 5.66 4.89 6.28
C ALA A 167 4.86 6.00 5.59
N PRO A 168 3.95 5.68 4.65
CA PRO A 168 2.96 6.62 4.17
C PRO A 168 1.90 6.91 5.24
N THR A 169 1.28 8.08 5.19
CA THR A 169 0.23 8.45 6.16
C THR A 169 -0.71 9.54 5.64
N THR A 170 -1.97 9.51 6.09
CA THR A 170 -2.97 10.56 5.83
C THR A 170 -3.13 11.54 7.01
N ILE A 171 -2.27 11.45 8.03
CA ILE A 171 -2.47 12.09 9.34
C ILE A 171 -2.63 13.63 9.32
N ARG A 172 -2.19 14.33 8.26
CA ARG A 172 -2.43 15.78 8.12
C ARG A 172 -3.75 16.14 7.42
N GLY A 173 -4.48 15.15 6.89
CA GLY A 173 -5.79 15.35 6.27
C GLY A 173 -5.76 16.19 5.00
N THR A 174 -4.66 16.18 4.24
CA THR A 174 -4.50 17.01 3.03
C THR A 174 -5.18 16.42 1.79
N GLY A 175 -5.71 15.20 1.90
CA GLY A 175 -6.19 14.41 0.76
C GLY A 175 -5.07 13.75 -0.04
N LYS A 176 -3.81 13.93 0.36
CA LYS A 176 -2.64 13.22 -0.17
C LYS A 176 -1.90 12.50 0.95
N LEU A 177 -1.19 11.43 0.58
CA LEU A 177 -0.26 10.77 1.48
C LEU A 177 0.96 11.67 1.76
N ASP A 178 1.26 11.76 3.05
CA ASP A 178 2.51 12.26 3.61
C ASP A 178 3.40 11.09 4.00
N PHE A 179 4.63 11.39 4.43
CA PHE A 179 5.61 10.36 4.74
C PHE A 179 6.26 10.60 6.09
N VAL A 180 6.44 9.54 6.86
CA VAL A 180 7.14 9.56 8.14
C VAL A 180 8.37 8.68 8.04
N ILE A 181 9.55 9.27 8.22
CA ILE A 181 10.84 8.58 8.12
C ILE A 181 11.40 8.35 9.52
N GLY A 182 11.73 7.10 9.82
CA GLY A 182 12.52 6.68 10.96
C GLY A 182 14.00 6.70 10.62
N HIS A 183 14.81 7.39 11.45
CA HIS A 183 16.22 7.59 11.19
C HIS A 183 17.12 6.74 12.07
N ASN A 184 18.23 6.33 11.47
CA ASN A 184 19.33 5.69 12.15
C ASN A 184 19.96 6.59 13.22
N GLY A 185 20.54 5.97 14.26
CA GLY A 185 21.35 6.66 15.27
C GLY A 185 20.55 7.55 16.23
N ARG A 186 20.57 8.87 16.03
CA ARG A 186 19.89 9.87 16.88
C ARG A 186 18.99 10.83 16.10
N GLY A 187 18.71 10.52 14.84
CA GLY A 187 17.87 11.36 13.98
C GLY A 187 16.41 11.39 14.46
N GLY A 188 15.93 10.28 15.02
CA GLY A 188 14.56 10.16 15.50
C GLY A 188 13.57 9.97 14.35
N VAL A 189 12.51 10.76 14.35
CA VAL A 189 11.43 10.69 13.36
C VAL A 189 11.24 12.04 12.69
N THR A 190 11.17 12.05 11.36
CA THR A 190 10.86 13.25 10.57
C THR A 190 9.62 13.02 9.72
N MET A 191 8.73 14.01 9.66
CA MET A 191 7.61 14.02 8.73
C MET A 191 7.92 14.84 7.49
N PHE A 192 7.47 14.35 6.35
CA PHE A 192 7.58 14.98 5.04
C PHE A 192 6.19 15.07 4.40
N ASP A 193 5.98 16.09 3.59
CA ASP A 193 4.78 16.18 2.76
C ASP A 193 4.88 15.29 1.50
N ALA A 194 3.78 15.23 0.74
CA ALA A 194 3.70 14.51 -0.53
C ALA A 194 4.82 14.86 -1.56
N LYS A 195 5.47 16.03 -1.42
CA LYS A 195 6.55 16.50 -2.31
C LYS A 195 7.94 16.20 -1.75
N GLY A 196 8.04 15.49 -0.63
CA GLY A 196 9.30 15.21 0.05
C GLY A 196 9.89 16.42 0.78
N VAL A 197 9.08 17.43 1.13
CA VAL A 197 9.53 18.59 1.93
C VAL A 197 9.31 18.30 3.41
N SER A 198 10.34 18.49 4.24
CA SER A 198 10.25 18.25 5.68
C SER A 198 9.26 19.22 6.33
N VAL A 199 8.34 18.65 7.11
CA VAL A 199 7.32 19.38 7.89
C VAL A 199 7.80 19.62 9.31
N TRP A 200 8.30 18.57 9.97
CA TRP A 200 8.87 18.65 11.31
C TRP A 200 9.84 17.50 11.56
N ASN A 201 10.72 17.67 12.56
CA ASN A 201 11.61 16.62 13.06
C ASN A 201 11.51 16.50 14.59
N ARG A 202 11.61 15.26 15.10
CA ARG A 202 11.59 14.93 16.52
C ARG A 202 12.68 13.92 16.83
N SER A 203 13.67 14.35 17.61
CA SER A 203 14.76 13.47 18.03
C SER A 203 14.25 12.27 18.83
N ASP A 204 14.84 11.12 18.56
CA ASP A 204 14.73 9.91 19.36
C ASP A 204 16.05 9.13 19.24
N ARG A 205 16.13 7.94 19.81
CA ARG A 205 17.19 6.99 19.47
C ARG A 205 16.97 6.45 18.05
N ASN A 206 17.78 5.47 17.65
CA ASN A 206 17.60 4.79 16.37
C ASN A 206 16.14 4.33 16.25
N VAL A 207 15.47 4.68 15.15
CA VAL A 207 14.09 4.29 14.86
C VAL A 207 14.12 3.27 13.72
N TRP A 208 13.89 2.00 14.03
CA TRP A 208 14.05 0.92 13.04
C TRP A 208 12.85 0.74 12.13
N HIS A 209 11.64 0.95 12.65
CA HIS A 209 10.39 0.72 11.92
C HIS A 209 9.36 1.75 12.30
N VAL A 210 8.61 2.25 11.33
CA VAL A 210 7.53 3.22 11.50
C VAL A 210 6.28 2.70 10.82
N GLU A 211 5.12 2.93 11.44
CA GLU A 211 3.81 2.75 10.83
C GLU A 211 2.88 3.89 11.26
N THR A 212 1.76 4.02 10.56
CA THR A 212 0.64 4.83 11.05
C THR A 212 -0.61 4.00 11.19
N LEU A 213 -1.39 4.27 12.25
CA LEU A 213 -2.60 3.49 12.55
C LEU A 213 -3.65 4.35 13.25
N ASP A 214 -4.91 4.05 13.00
CA ASP A 214 -6.10 4.63 13.62
C ASP A 214 -6.71 3.57 14.55
N PRO A 215 -6.33 3.55 15.84
CA PRO A 215 -6.65 2.43 16.74
C PRO A 215 -8.15 2.26 17.00
N ASN A 216 -8.92 3.34 16.85
CA ASN A 216 -10.35 3.42 17.15
C ASN A 216 -11.22 3.72 15.93
N ASN A 217 -10.64 3.78 14.73
CA ASN A 217 -11.32 4.08 13.47
C ASN A 217 -12.10 5.41 13.53
N ASP A 218 -11.56 6.43 14.19
CA ASP A 218 -12.19 7.75 14.33
C ASP A 218 -11.65 8.80 13.35
N GLY A 219 -10.74 8.40 12.46
CA GLY A 219 -10.05 9.25 11.49
C GLY A 219 -8.82 9.95 12.06
N HIS A 220 -8.47 9.76 13.33
CA HIS A 220 -7.29 10.34 13.98
C HIS A 220 -6.14 9.33 14.03
N SER A 221 -5.42 9.21 12.91
CA SER A 221 -4.23 8.37 12.85
C SER A 221 -3.16 8.84 13.84
N LEU A 222 -2.39 7.87 14.33
CA LEU A 222 -1.22 8.05 15.17
C LEU A 222 0.02 7.56 14.43
N ILE A 223 1.17 8.13 14.77
CA ILE A 223 2.47 7.62 14.33
C ILE A 223 2.97 6.64 15.39
N VAL A 224 3.27 5.42 15.00
CA VAL A 224 3.85 4.41 15.89
C VAL A 224 5.18 3.97 15.34
N HIS A 225 6.20 3.90 16.20
CA HIS A 225 7.52 3.44 15.79
C HIS A 225 8.21 2.64 16.88
N SER A 226 9.11 1.76 16.43
CA SER A 226 10.08 1.07 17.29
C SER A 226 11.33 1.93 17.44
N ASN A 227 12.09 1.73 18.52
CA ASN A 227 13.38 2.40 18.68
C ASN A 227 14.43 1.53 19.34
N ALA A 228 15.68 2.01 19.39
CA ALA A 228 16.86 1.39 20.00
C ALA A 228 16.66 0.72 21.38
N GLY A 229 15.59 1.09 22.11
CA GLY A 229 15.21 0.47 23.38
C GLY A 229 14.21 -0.70 23.28
N GLY A 230 13.85 -1.14 22.08
CA GLY A 230 12.80 -2.14 21.84
C GLY A 230 11.42 -1.69 22.31
N ARG A 231 11.13 -0.38 22.24
CA ARG A 231 9.89 0.21 22.77
C ARG A 231 8.94 0.59 21.65
N ILE A 232 7.65 0.42 21.91
CA ILE A 232 6.57 1.04 21.15
C ILE A 232 6.55 2.51 21.54
N THR A 233 6.68 3.41 20.58
CA THR A 233 6.59 4.86 20.79
C THR A 233 5.48 5.43 19.93
N VAL A 234 4.55 6.16 20.56
CA VAL A 234 3.37 6.71 19.90
C VAL A 234 3.46 8.23 19.86
N ARG A 235 3.18 8.82 18.69
CA ARG A 235 3.19 10.26 18.47
C ARG A 235 1.93 10.72 17.74
N ASP A 236 1.57 11.98 17.95
CA ASP A 236 0.52 12.66 17.21
C ASP A 236 0.99 13.20 15.85
N ALA A 237 0.08 13.87 15.12
CA ALA A 237 0.32 14.50 13.83
C ALA A 237 1.40 15.61 13.86
N GLN A 238 1.66 16.20 15.03
CA GLN A 238 2.68 17.24 15.25
C GLN A 238 3.99 16.63 15.79
N GLY A 239 4.08 15.30 15.85
CA GLY A 239 5.21 14.54 16.33
C GLY A 239 5.39 14.55 17.85
N GLN A 240 4.42 15.09 18.61
CA GLN A 240 4.49 15.09 20.07
C GLN A 240 4.38 13.68 20.60
N LEU A 241 5.16 13.38 21.62
CA LEU A 241 5.16 12.07 22.26
C LEU A 241 3.88 11.90 23.09
N LEU A 242 3.04 10.93 22.73
CA LEU A 242 1.83 10.59 23.49
C LEU A 242 2.12 9.51 24.54
N SER A 243 2.83 8.44 24.14
CA SER A 243 3.15 7.34 25.04
C SER A 243 4.41 6.57 24.62
N ARG A 244 4.94 5.81 25.58
CA ARG A 244 5.97 4.78 25.35
C ARG A 244 5.65 3.53 26.15
N ALA A 245 5.72 2.38 25.50
CA ALA A 245 5.47 1.09 26.13
C ALA A 245 6.54 0.07 25.74
N LYS A 246 6.61 -1.02 26.52
CA LYS A 246 7.39 -2.21 26.16
C LYS A 246 6.42 -3.29 25.70
N ALA A 247 6.70 -3.89 24.55
CA ALA A 247 6.08 -5.15 24.16
C ALA A 247 6.64 -6.30 25.01
N PRO A 248 6.00 -7.49 25.03
CA PRO A 248 6.53 -8.67 25.71
C PRO A 248 7.77 -9.29 25.02
N PHE A 249 8.21 -8.71 23.91
CA PHE A 249 9.41 -9.07 23.15
C PHE A 249 10.15 -7.81 22.72
N TYR A 250 11.34 -7.98 22.13
CA TYR A 250 12.07 -6.85 21.57
C TYR A 250 11.34 -6.33 20.33
N PHE A 251 10.75 -5.14 20.45
CA PHE A 251 9.91 -4.57 19.41
C PHE A 251 10.78 -3.78 18.42
N ASP A 252 11.13 -4.39 17.30
CA ASP A 252 11.94 -3.81 16.22
C ASP A 252 11.17 -3.68 14.91
N GLU A 253 10.64 -4.78 14.37
CA GLU A 253 9.79 -4.83 13.18
C GLU A 253 8.36 -5.22 13.56
N PHE A 254 7.39 -4.59 12.90
CA PHE A 254 5.98 -4.89 13.11
C PHE A 254 5.13 -4.46 11.91
N ALA A 255 3.91 -4.97 11.85
CA ALA A 255 2.89 -4.53 10.92
C ALA A 255 1.65 -4.05 11.68
N VAL A 256 0.82 -3.23 11.04
CA VAL A 256 -0.50 -2.87 11.54
C VAL A 256 -1.51 -3.91 11.06
N CYS A 257 -2.41 -4.34 11.93
CA CYS A 257 -3.45 -5.31 11.60
C CYS A 257 -4.80 -4.98 12.22
N HIS A 258 -5.89 -5.35 11.53
CA HIS A 258 -7.21 -5.43 12.15
C HIS A 258 -7.41 -6.82 12.76
N TRP A 259 -7.86 -6.89 14.02
CA TRP A 259 -8.09 -8.16 14.72
C TRP A 259 -9.32 -8.10 15.63
N PRO A 260 -10.10 -9.20 15.78
CA PRO A 260 -9.99 -10.48 15.09
C PRO A 260 -10.65 -10.51 13.71
N THR A 261 -11.22 -9.39 13.27
CA THR A 261 -11.92 -9.25 11.99
C THR A 261 -11.22 -8.20 11.12
N ALA A 262 -11.51 -8.21 9.82
CA ALA A 262 -10.97 -7.24 8.86
C ALA A 262 -11.38 -5.78 9.15
N THR A 263 -12.41 -5.57 9.95
CA THR A 263 -12.93 -4.25 10.35
C THR A 263 -12.83 -4.02 11.86
N GLY A 264 -12.06 -4.84 12.58
CA GLY A 264 -11.84 -4.71 14.02
C GLY A 264 -10.98 -3.48 14.35
N PRO A 265 -10.63 -3.29 15.64
CA PRO A 265 -9.63 -2.31 16.02
C PRO A 265 -8.27 -2.62 15.38
N GLN A 266 -7.45 -1.59 15.19
CA GLN A 266 -6.08 -1.74 14.71
C GLN A 266 -5.12 -2.06 15.86
N TYR A 267 -4.23 -3.01 15.63
CA TYR A 267 -3.20 -3.48 16.56
C TYR A 267 -1.84 -3.58 15.88
N LEU A 268 -0.82 -3.76 16.70
CA LEU A 268 0.55 -4.01 16.26
C LEU A 268 0.79 -5.52 16.23
N MET A 269 1.22 -6.04 15.10
CA MET A 269 1.57 -7.44 14.90
C MET A 269 3.09 -7.57 14.74
N GLY A 270 3.72 -8.36 15.61
CA GLY A 270 5.15 -8.67 15.52
C GLY A 270 5.42 -10.17 15.67
N SER A 271 6.59 -10.62 15.24
CA SER A 271 7.02 -12.01 15.41
C SER A 271 8.23 -12.12 16.32
N ALA A 272 8.15 -12.96 17.35
CA ALA A 272 9.27 -13.23 18.24
C ALA A 272 9.13 -14.59 18.92
N ASN A 273 10.25 -15.28 19.11
CA ASN A 273 10.33 -16.55 19.85
C ASN A 273 9.36 -17.63 19.32
N GLY A 274 9.25 -17.77 17.99
CA GLY A 274 8.35 -18.75 17.37
C GLY A 274 6.88 -18.48 17.67
N SER A 275 6.51 -17.21 17.77
CA SER A 275 5.14 -16.76 17.99
C SER A 275 4.85 -15.49 17.21
N ILE A 276 3.60 -15.35 16.78
CA ILE A 276 3.04 -14.09 16.30
C ILE A 276 2.30 -13.45 17.47
N TRP A 277 2.67 -12.21 17.77
CA TRP A 277 2.12 -11.41 18.84
C TRP A 277 1.24 -10.32 18.26
N ILE A 278 0.05 -10.16 18.81
CA ILE A 278 -0.84 -9.02 18.56
C ILE A 278 -0.88 -8.22 19.86
N VAL A 279 -0.42 -6.98 19.81
CA VAL A 279 -0.33 -6.09 20.96
C VAL A 279 -1.00 -4.75 20.65
N ASP A 280 -1.53 -4.09 21.67
CA ASP A 280 -1.98 -2.71 21.53
C ASP A 280 -0.81 -1.71 21.58
N VAL A 281 -1.12 -0.43 21.36
CA VAL A 281 -0.13 0.66 21.41
C VAL A 281 0.45 0.90 22.82
N ASN A 282 -0.14 0.30 23.85
CA ASN A 282 0.34 0.32 25.23
C ASN A 282 1.21 -0.91 25.56
N GLY A 283 1.50 -1.78 24.57
CA GLY A 283 2.27 -3.00 24.74
C GLY A 283 1.52 -4.15 25.41
N THR A 284 0.21 -4.01 25.63
CA THR A 284 -0.65 -5.06 26.18
C THR A 284 -0.83 -6.17 25.16
N THR A 285 -0.60 -7.42 25.55
CA THR A 285 -0.84 -8.56 24.65
C THR A 285 -2.33 -8.82 24.49
N ILE A 286 -2.81 -8.72 23.25
CA ILE A 286 -4.18 -9.06 22.85
C ILE A 286 -4.24 -10.54 22.46
N LYS A 287 -3.23 -11.01 21.71
CA LYS A 287 -3.13 -12.41 21.30
C LYS A 287 -1.68 -12.84 21.14
N ASN A 288 -1.43 -14.10 21.48
CA ASN A 288 -0.21 -14.81 21.14
C ASN A 288 -0.61 -16.08 20.35
N LEU A 289 -0.01 -16.26 19.17
CA LEU A 289 -0.22 -17.39 18.27
C LEU A 289 1.11 -18.12 18.10
N THR A 290 1.26 -19.28 18.73
CA THR A 290 2.46 -20.12 18.57
C THR A 290 2.57 -20.64 17.14
N THR A 291 3.76 -20.55 16.57
CA THR A 291 4.06 -21.03 15.22
C THR A 291 4.86 -22.32 15.29
N PRO A 292 4.67 -23.27 14.34
CA PRO A 292 5.38 -24.54 14.36
C PRO A 292 6.90 -24.41 14.11
N THR A 293 7.32 -23.27 13.54
CA THR A 293 8.71 -22.92 13.25
C THR A 293 8.96 -21.46 13.60
N VAL A 294 10.22 -21.05 13.65
CA VAL A 294 10.59 -19.63 13.81
C VAL A 294 10.02 -18.82 12.65
N VAL A 295 9.28 -17.76 12.98
CA VAL A 295 8.82 -16.73 12.03
C VAL A 295 9.72 -15.52 12.24
N ASN A 296 10.42 -15.13 11.17
CA ASN A 296 11.37 -14.02 11.21
C ASN A 296 10.69 -12.66 10.98
N SER A 297 9.56 -12.66 10.27
CA SER A 297 8.76 -11.47 10.05
C SER A 297 7.29 -11.84 9.87
N ALA A 298 6.40 -10.94 10.27
CA ALA A 298 4.97 -11.04 10.02
C ALA A 298 4.51 -9.73 9.37
N SER A 299 4.03 -9.82 8.14
CA SER A 299 3.43 -8.70 7.43
C SER A 299 1.97 -9.02 7.10
N LEU A 300 1.18 -7.97 6.99
CA LEU A 300 -0.17 -8.01 6.46
C LEU A 300 -0.20 -7.05 5.29
N THR A 301 -0.62 -7.54 4.14
CA THR A 301 -1.07 -6.65 3.08
C THR A 301 -2.46 -6.18 3.49
N THR A 302 -2.59 -4.90 3.80
CA THR A 302 -3.91 -4.30 3.87
C THR A 302 -4.51 -4.39 2.46
N PRO A 303 -5.74 -4.90 2.29
CA PRO A 303 -6.46 -4.65 1.05
C PRO A 303 -6.44 -3.14 0.86
N GLY A 304 -5.90 -2.67 -0.28
CA GLY A 304 -5.71 -1.24 -0.51
C GLY A 304 -6.95 -0.47 -0.07
N SER A 305 -6.78 0.50 0.82
CA SER A 305 -7.84 1.45 1.14
C SER A 305 -8.05 2.33 -0.08
N SER A 306 -8.70 1.79 -1.09
CA SER A 306 -9.35 2.52 -2.17
C SER A 306 -10.55 3.27 -1.62
#